data_AF-A0A8W8KIR3-F1
#
_entry.id   AF-A0A8W8KIR3-F1
#
_cell.length_a   1.000
_cell.length_b   1.000
_cell.length_c   1.000
_cell.angle_alpha   90.00
_cell.angle_beta   90.00
_cell.angle_gamma   90.00
#
_symmetry.space_group_name_H-M   'P 1'
#
loop_
_entity.id
_entity.type
_entity.pdbx_description
1 polymer ?
#
loop_
_entity_poly.entity_id
_entity_poly.type
_entity_poly.pdbx_seq_one_letter_code
_entity_poly.pdbx_strand_id
1 'polypeptide(L)'
;GSASHIRAHRPRALRILWWTFDYSYDHHFLVTEATENKLTIIHYALKRLSRIILLKGVAEIIQDSVDFANDEEILDFDAGVYLVTAENYPQTPQEKSKAVCKARRRLGERQYSVFYNNCDCFVSWTLRGCSYSHQAMNAKGLLLYIGIVTRYCLRTYRALQTFKDCINKLRCLFGE
;
A
#
# COMPACT_ATOMS: atom_id res chain seq x y z
N GLY A 1 16.08 17.51 4.54
CA GLY A 1 17.02 17.28 5.66
C GLY A 1 16.83 15.88 6.22
N SER A 2 17.59 15.47 7.24
CA SER A 2 17.40 14.15 7.86
C SER A 2 16.06 14.03 8.59
N ALA A 3 15.54 12.80 8.67
CA ALA A 3 14.22 12.46 9.22
C ALA A 3 13.06 13.27 8.60
N SER A 4 13.12 13.51 7.29
CA SER A 4 12.02 14.16 6.55
C SER A 4 11.07 13.12 5.97
N HIS A 5 9.79 13.44 5.88
CA HIS A 5 8.77 12.58 5.27
C HIS A 5 8.48 13.07 3.86
N ILE A 6 8.72 12.24 2.85
CA ILE A 6 8.28 12.49 1.49
C ILE A 6 7.11 11.56 1.16
N ARG A 7 6.08 12.13 0.53
CA ARG A 7 4.94 11.40 -0.03
C ARG A 7 4.96 11.58 -1.55
N ALA A 8 5.10 10.49 -2.31
CA ALA A 8 5.01 10.51 -3.76
C ALA A 8 3.70 9.86 -4.21
N HIS A 9 2.96 10.54 -5.08
CA HIS A 9 1.74 10.01 -5.65
C HIS A 9 2.06 9.00 -6.76
N ARG A 10 1.39 7.84 -6.74
CA ARG A 10 1.54 6.78 -7.75
C ARG A 10 0.24 6.62 -8.53
N PRO A 11 0.12 7.23 -9.72
CA PRO A 11 -1.05 7.07 -10.57
C PRO A 11 -1.06 5.67 -11.19
N ARG A 12 -2.27 5.10 -11.39
CA ARG A 12 -2.50 3.86 -12.17
C ARG A 12 -1.65 2.65 -11.74
N ALA A 13 -1.41 2.48 -10.44
CA ALA A 13 -0.54 1.44 -9.90
C ALA A 13 -1.06 0.01 -10.10
N LEU A 14 -2.38 -0.18 -10.24
CA LEU A 14 -2.99 -1.49 -10.46
C LEU A 14 -4.06 -1.40 -11.54
N ARG A 15 -3.83 -2.06 -12.68
CA ARG A 15 -4.80 -2.19 -13.77
C ARG A 15 -5.37 -3.60 -13.79
N ILE A 16 -6.36 -3.86 -12.93
CA ILE A 16 -7.12 -5.13 -12.97
C ILE A 16 -8.29 -4.92 -13.92
N LEU A 17 -8.16 -5.49 -15.13
CA LEU A 17 -9.04 -5.34 -16.29
C LEU A 17 -9.05 -3.92 -16.87
N TRP A 18 -9.00 -3.83 -18.19
CA TRP A 18 -8.86 -2.60 -18.99
C TRP A 18 -10.02 -1.59 -18.85
N TRP A 19 -11.08 -1.91 -18.08
CA TRP A 19 -12.29 -1.09 -17.96
C TRP A 19 -12.74 -0.73 -16.54
N THR A 20 -12.05 -1.13 -15.44
CA THR A 20 -12.71 -1.06 -14.11
C THR A 20 -12.04 -0.26 -13.00
N PHE A 21 -10.72 -0.18 -12.86
CA PHE A 21 -10.13 0.53 -11.72
C PHE A 21 -8.74 1.11 -12.01
N ASP A 22 -8.64 2.44 -12.11
CA ASP A 22 -7.37 3.15 -11.99
C ASP A 22 -7.10 3.35 -10.49
N TYR A 23 -6.43 2.38 -9.86
CA TYR A 23 -6.04 2.51 -8.44
C TYR A 23 -4.75 3.33 -8.33
N SER A 24 -4.87 4.55 -7.82
CA SER A 24 -3.73 5.36 -7.39
C SER A 24 -3.48 5.21 -5.89
N TYR A 25 -2.23 5.29 -5.45
CA TYR A 25 -1.89 5.31 -4.04
C TYR A 25 -0.75 6.26 -3.75
N ASP A 26 -0.65 6.72 -2.50
CA ASP A 26 0.47 7.54 -2.06
C ASP A 26 1.56 6.66 -1.45
N HIS A 27 2.79 6.77 -1.92
CA HIS A 27 3.92 6.05 -1.36
C HIS A 27 4.71 6.94 -0.40
N HIS A 28 5.05 6.41 0.77
CA HIS A 28 5.65 7.16 1.85
C HIS A 28 7.13 6.76 2.06
N PHE A 29 8.00 7.77 2.12
CA PHE A 29 9.44 7.63 2.28
C PHE A 29 9.94 8.39 3.51
N LEU A 30 10.94 7.83 4.18
CA LEU A 30 11.74 8.55 5.16
C LEU A 30 13.07 8.95 4.54
N VAL A 31 13.35 10.25 4.47
CA VAL A 31 14.65 10.77 4.05
C VAL A 31 15.61 10.75 5.23
N THR A 32 16.75 10.08 5.07
CA THR A 32 17.82 10.08 6.07
C THR A 32 18.87 11.13 5.77
N GLU A 33 19.18 11.34 4.49
CA GLU A 33 20.19 12.29 4.02
C GLU A 33 19.71 12.94 2.72
N ALA A 34 20.08 14.20 2.52
CA ALA A 34 19.72 14.95 1.33
C ALA A 34 20.91 15.82 0.91
N THR A 35 21.22 15.77 -0.38
CA THR A 35 22.18 16.62 -1.07
C THR A 35 21.47 17.33 -2.22
N GLU A 36 22.16 18.19 -2.96
CA GLU A 36 21.55 18.92 -4.09
C GLU A 36 21.00 17.98 -5.18
N ASN A 37 21.68 16.86 -5.44
CA ASN A 37 21.34 15.99 -6.58
C ASN A 37 20.83 14.61 -6.15
N LYS A 38 20.89 14.30 -4.85
CA LYS A 38 20.63 12.94 -4.36
C LYS A 38 19.95 12.93 -3.00
N LEU A 39 19.04 11.97 -2.82
CA LEU A 39 18.42 11.62 -1.55
C LEU A 39 18.79 10.20 -1.13
N THR A 40 19.04 10.02 0.17
CA THR A 40 19.06 8.69 0.79
C THR A 40 17.74 8.49 1.52
N ILE A 41 17.00 7.45 1.14
CA ILE A 41 15.65 7.17 1.63
C ILE A 41 15.57 5.78 2.24
N ILE A 42 14.67 5.61 3.21
CA ILE A 42 14.25 4.31 3.73
C ILE A 42 12.75 4.17 3.50
N HIS A 43 12.34 3.06 2.90
CA HIS A 43 10.93 2.76 2.66
C HIS A 43 10.69 1.26 2.47
N TYR A 44 9.42 0.89 2.49
CA TYR A 44 8.99 -0.41 1.98
C TYR A 44 9.10 -0.42 0.45
N ALA A 45 9.88 -1.34 -0.12
CA ALA A 45 9.99 -1.58 -1.55
C ALA A 45 9.51 -2.99 -1.89
N LEU A 46 8.89 -3.14 -3.07
CA LEU A 46 8.47 -4.46 -3.55
C LEU A 46 9.70 -5.29 -3.93
N LYS A 47 9.77 -6.53 -3.44
CA LYS A 47 10.79 -7.48 -3.89
C LYS A 47 10.40 -7.97 -5.29
N ARG A 48 11.33 -7.90 -6.23
CA ARG A 48 11.16 -8.32 -7.63
C ARG A 48 10.96 -9.84 -7.74
N LEU A 49 9.81 -10.37 -7.35
CA LEU A 49 9.47 -11.79 -7.50
C LEU A 49 7.99 -12.02 -7.84
N SER A 50 7.78 -12.46 -9.09
CA SER A 50 6.59 -13.09 -9.70
C SER A 50 5.23 -12.38 -9.59
N ARG A 51 4.51 -12.37 -10.73
CA ARG A 51 3.23 -11.71 -11.04
C ARG A 51 2.01 -12.09 -10.15
N ILE A 52 2.22 -12.66 -8.96
CA ILE A 52 1.15 -13.11 -8.07
C ILE A 52 1.23 -12.31 -6.76
N ILE A 53 0.34 -11.33 -6.66
CA ILE A 53 0.16 -10.46 -5.50
C ILE A 53 -0.46 -11.28 -4.37
N LEU A 54 0.33 -11.74 -3.40
CA LEU A 54 -0.15 -12.42 -2.19
C LEU A 54 0.40 -11.75 -0.92
N LEU A 55 -0.42 -10.82 -0.39
CA LEU A 55 -0.72 -10.38 0.99
C LEU A 55 0.31 -10.43 2.16
N LYS A 56 1.51 -11.02 2.08
CA LYS A 56 2.56 -10.92 3.12
C LYS A 56 3.95 -11.22 2.52
N GLY A 57 4.99 -10.47 2.88
CA GLY A 57 6.37 -10.73 2.44
C GLY A 57 6.76 -10.23 1.05
N VAL A 58 5.84 -9.52 0.38
CA VAL A 58 6.00 -8.94 -0.98
C VAL A 58 6.85 -7.67 -0.97
N ALA A 59 6.86 -6.95 0.15
CA ALA A 59 7.69 -5.78 0.34
C ALA A 59 8.64 -5.93 1.52
N GLU A 60 9.78 -5.27 1.41
CA GLU A 60 10.88 -5.26 2.37
C GLU A 60 11.26 -3.82 2.68
N ILE A 61 11.59 -3.50 3.93
CA ILE A 61 12.14 -2.19 4.26
C ILE A 61 13.59 -2.15 3.80
N ILE A 62 13.88 -1.32 2.81
CA ILE A 62 15.22 -1.13 2.25
C ILE A 62 15.66 0.32 2.39
N GLN A 63 16.97 0.54 2.23
CA GLN A 63 17.54 1.87 2.10
C GLN A 63 18.06 2.04 0.68
N ASP A 64 17.56 3.06 -0.01
CA ASP A 64 17.93 3.37 -1.38
C ASP A 64 18.54 4.77 -1.48
N SER A 65 19.26 4.97 -2.57
CA SER A 65 19.87 6.22 -2.98
C SER A 65 19.22 6.63 -4.29
N VAL A 66 18.53 7.77 -4.29
CA VAL A 66 17.80 8.30 -5.44
C VAL A 66 18.57 9.48 -5.99
N ASP A 67 19.04 9.37 -7.23
CA ASP A 67 19.65 10.46 -8.00
C ASP A 67 18.57 11.13 -8.86
N PHE A 68 18.42 12.45 -8.72
CA PHE A 68 17.39 13.20 -9.45
C PHE A 68 17.57 13.16 -10.96
N ALA A 69 18.78 12.86 -11.47
CA ALA A 69 19.04 12.77 -12.90
C ALA A 69 18.59 11.44 -13.53
N ASN A 70 18.45 10.38 -12.73
CA ASN A 70 18.29 9.01 -13.26
C ASN A 70 17.07 8.25 -12.70
N ASP A 71 16.53 8.66 -11.54
CA ASP A 71 15.56 7.86 -10.79
C ASP A 71 14.14 8.48 -10.78
N GLU A 72 13.67 8.91 -11.95
CA GLU A 72 12.29 9.41 -12.15
C GLU A 72 11.24 8.35 -11.77
N GLU A 73 11.59 7.06 -11.85
CA GLU A 73 10.70 5.97 -11.43
C GLU A 73 10.43 5.97 -9.92
N ILE A 74 11.37 6.42 -9.05
CA ILE A 74 11.18 6.41 -7.60
C ILE A 74 10.47 7.68 -7.12
N LEU A 75 10.87 8.83 -7.66
CA LEU A 75 10.27 10.12 -7.39
C LEU A 75 9.81 10.77 -8.69
N ASP A 76 8.57 10.47 -9.05
CA ASP A 76 7.90 11.05 -10.22
C ASP A 76 7.35 12.43 -9.85
N PHE A 77 8.12 13.48 -10.15
CA PHE A 77 7.75 14.86 -9.83
C PHE A 77 6.54 15.34 -10.62
N ASP A 78 6.28 14.79 -11.81
CA ASP A 78 5.12 15.13 -12.65
C ASP A 78 3.83 14.54 -12.06
N ALA A 79 3.89 13.31 -11.55
CA ALA A 79 2.78 12.69 -10.83
C ALA A 79 2.49 13.33 -9.46
N GLY A 80 3.51 13.93 -8.85
CA GLY A 80 3.40 14.73 -7.64
C GLY A 80 4.20 14.16 -6.47
N VAL A 81 5.14 14.96 -5.96
CA VAL A 81 5.97 14.66 -4.79
C VAL A 81 5.81 15.77 -3.76
N TYR A 82 5.52 15.39 -2.52
CA TYR A 82 5.18 16.33 -1.45
C TYR A 82 6.07 16.11 -0.22
N LEU A 83 6.60 17.20 0.34
CA LEU A 83 7.18 17.19 1.68
C LEU A 83 6.05 17.25 2.71
N VAL A 84 5.96 16.24 3.56
CA VAL A 84 4.93 16.17 4.61
C VAL A 84 5.52 16.68 5.92
N THR A 85 4.83 17.62 6.55
CA THR A 85 5.18 18.19 7.85
C THR A 85 4.04 17.96 8.84
N ALA A 86 4.40 17.83 10.12
CA ALA A 86 3.45 17.82 11.23
C ALA A 86 4.13 18.40 12.48
N GLU A 87 3.35 19.01 13.36
CA GLU A 87 3.88 19.66 14.58
C GLU A 87 4.66 18.68 15.48
N ASN A 88 4.24 17.42 15.51
CA ASN A 88 4.86 16.36 16.32
C ASN A 88 5.97 15.59 15.62
N TYR A 89 6.52 16.13 14.51
CA TYR A 89 7.70 15.54 13.89
C TYR A 89 8.98 15.96 14.63
N PRO A 90 10.06 15.16 14.54
CA PRO A 90 11.36 15.50 15.10
C PRO A 90 11.85 16.88 14.64
N GLN A 91 12.09 17.80 15.59
CA GLN A 91 12.55 19.15 15.29
C GLN A 91 14.05 19.29 15.50
N THR A 92 14.54 18.74 16.62
CA THR A 92 15.95 18.86 17.01
C THR A 92 16.85 17.85 16.29
N PRO A 93 18.15 18.12 16.12
CA PRO A 93 19.10 17.17 15.54
C PRO A 93 19.12 15.81 16.27
N GLN A 94 18.97 15.84 17.61
CA GLN A 94 18.97 14.62 18.42
C GLN A 94 17.72 13.77 18.17
N GLU A 95 16.54 14.39 18.07
CA GLU A 95 15.29 13.69 17.75
C GLU A 95 15.34 13.11 16.34
N LYS A 96 15.85 13.88 15.36
CA LYS A 96 16.02 13.42 13.98
C LYS A 96 16.95 12.21 13.91
N SER A 97 18.08 12.26 14.62
CA SER A 97 19.02 11.13 14.72
C SER A 97 18.36 9.89 15.34
N LYS A 98 17.59 10.06 16.44
CA LYS A 98 16.82 8.96 17.05
C LYS A 98 15.81 8.35 16.07
N ALA A 99 15.10 9.18 15.31
CA ALA A 99 14.15 8.71 14.30
C ALA A 99 14.84 7.91 13.19
N VAL A 100 15.96 8.39 12.65
CA VAL A 100 16.75 7.65 11.64
C VAL A 100 17.27 6.32 12.22
N CYS A 101 17.76 6.31 13.45
CA CYS A 101 18.17 5.08 14.14
C CYS A 101 17.01 4.07 14.29
N LYS A 102 15.79 4.54 14.63
CA LYS A 102 14.60 3.69 14.68
C LYS A 102 14.28 3.07 13.33
N ALA A 103 14.33 3.84 12.24
CA ALA A 103 14.11 3.32 10.90
C ALA A 103 15.15 2.28 10.49
N ARG A 104 16.44 2.56 10.71
CA ARG A 104 17.54 1.65 10.38
C ARG A 104 17.43 0.29 11.07
N ARG A 105 16.89 0.25 12.31
CA ARG A 105 16.65 -1.01 13.04
C ARG A 105 15.63 -1.95 12.38
N ARG A 106 14.78 -1.43 11.48
CA ARG A 106 13.75 -2.22 10.77
C ARG A 106 14.14 -2.56 9.33
N LEU A 107 15.35 -2.22 8.89
CA LEU A 107 15.85 -2.64 7.58
C LEU A 107 15.80 -4.17 7.46
N GLY A 108 15.36 -4.67 6.32
CA GLY A 108 15.12 -6.09 6.06
C GLY A 108 13.80 -6.64 6.60
N GLU A 109 12.96 -5.83 7.26
CA GLU A 109 11.64 -6.28 7.69
C GLU A 109 10.72 -6.58 6.50
N ARG A 110 10.07 -7.74 6.52
CA ARG A 110 9.19 -8.24 5.43
C ARG A 110 7.73 -8.42 5.85
N GLN A 111 7.32 -7.80 6.95
CA GLN A 111 5.98 -7.96 7.50
C GLN A 111 4.96 -7.00 6.88
N TYR A 112 5.17 -6.56 5.63
CA TYR A 112 4.30 -5.61 4.95
C TYR A 112 2.85 -6.10 4.92
N SER A 113 1.94 -5.20 5.26
CA SER A 113 0.50 -5.37 5.14
C SER A 113 -0.13 -4.07 4.70
N VAL A 114 -0.98 -4.13 3.67
CA VAL A 114 -1.71 -2.98 3.11
C VAL A 114 -2.52 -2.24 4.19
N PHE A 115 -2.99 -2.93 5.24
CA PHE A 115 -3.93 -2.35 6.20
C PHE A 115 -3.33 -1.90 7.54
N TYR A 116 -2.13 -2.36 7.93
CA TYR A 116 -1.65 -2.12 9.31
C TYR A 116 -0.13 -2.06 9.46
N ASN A 117 0.65 -2.47 8.45
CA ASN A 117 2.12 -2.38 8.48
C ASN A 117 2.61 -2.02 7.07
N ASN A 118 2.14 -0.88 6.57
CA ASN A 118 2.50 -0.34 5.26
C ASN A 118 3.52 0.80 5.38
N CYS A 119 3.81 1.47 4.26
CA CYS A 119 4.76 2.58 4.20
C CYS A 119 4.35 3.77 5.08
N ASP A 120 3.06 4.13 5.13
CA ASP A 120 2.57 5.22 5.99
C ASP A 120 2.76 4.88 7.49
N CYS A 121 2.38 3.66 7.90
CA CYS A 121 2.62 3.19 9.28
C CYS A 121 4.10 3.20 9.66
N PHE A 122 4.97 2.79 8.75
CA PHE A 122 6.40 2.78 8.98
C PHE A 122 6.95 4.20 9.22
N VAL A 123 6.62 5.14 8.34
CA VAL A 123 7.10 6.52 8.46
C VAL A 123 6.49 7.20 9.68
N SER A 124 5.19 7.01 9.94
CA SER A 124 4.52 7.57 11.11
C SER A 124 5.10 7.06 12.41
N TRP A 125 5.34 5.74 12.51
CA TRP A 125 5.91 5.13 13.71
C TRP A 125 7.33 5.62 13.94
N THR A 126 8.09 5.80 12.87
CA THR A 126 9.45 6.32 12.94
C THR A 126 9.47 7.74 13.51
N LEU A 127 8.68 8.64 12.93
CA LEU A 127 8.69 10.07 13.22
C LEU A 127 7.91 10.44 14.50
N ARG A 128 6.76 9.81 14.73
CA ARG A 128 5.84 10.17 15.83
C ARG A 128 5.82 9.15 16.98
N GLY A 129 6.34 7.94 16.76
CA GLY A 129 6.25 6.84 17.72
C GLY A 129 4.95 6.02 17.65
N CYS A 130 3.98 6.43 16.84
CA CYS A 130 2.72 5.71 16.64
C CYS A 130 2.52 5.29 15.17
N SER A 131 2.08 4.05 14.97
CA SER A 131 1.71 3.54 13.64
C SER A 131 0.32 4.04 13.26
N TYR A 132 0.22 4.76 12.14
CA TYR A 132 -1.02 5.28 11.60
C TYR A 132 -1.04 5.01 10.09
N SER A 133 -2.19 4.65 9.53
CA SER A 133 -2.32 4.50 8.08
C SER A 133 -3.59 5.17 7.57
N HIS A 134 -3.40 6.26 6.84
CA HIS A 134 -4.46 6.90 6.09
C HIS A 134 -4.96 6.00 4.94
N GLN A 135 -4.04 5.27 4.29
CA GLN A 135 -4.38 4.30 3.24
C GLN A 135 -5.35 3.21 3.73
N ALA A 136 -5.10 2.64 4.92
CA ALA A 136 -5.99 1.64 5.52
C ALA A 136 -7.37 2.21 5.85
N MET A 137 -7.42 3.49 6.26
CA MET A 137 -8.69 4.18 6.53
C MET A 137 -9.51 4.40 5.25
N ASN A 138 -8.85 4.69 4.12
CA ASN A 138 -9.53 4.88 2.83
C ASN A 138 -9.91 3.55 2.15
N ALA A 139 -9.21 2.45 2.43
CA ALA A 139 -9.52 1.12 1.88
C ALA A 139 -10.84 0.51 2.41
N LYS A 140 -11.46 1.10 3.45
CA LYS A 140 -12.76 0.66 3.98
C LYS A 140 -13.86 0.66 2.92
N GLY A 141 -13.86 1.64 2.01
CA GLY A 141 -14.82 1.72 0.91
C GLY A 141 -14.70 0.55 -0.07
N LEU A 142 -13.47 0.17 -0.41
CA LEU A 142 -13.19 -0.97 -1.30
C LEU A 142 -13.59 -2.30 -0.66
N LEU A 143 -13.27 -2.51 0.62
CA LEU A 143 -13.68 -3.71 1.35
C LEU A 143 -15.20 -3.81 1.49
N LEU A 144 -15.88 -2.69 1.75
CA LEU A 144 -17.34 -2.64 1.76
C LEU A 144 -17.92 -3.04 0.40
N TYR A 145 -17.36 -2.50 -0.69
CA TYR A 145 -17.79 -2.83 -2.05
C TYR A 145 -17.57 -4.30 -2.40
N ILE A 146 -16.38 -4.86 -2.13
CA ILE A 146 -16.10 -6.30 -2.29
C ILE A 146 -17.10 -7.14 -1.49
N GLY A 147 -17.41 -6.72 -0.26
CA GLY A 147 -18.39 -7.39 0.59
C GLY A 147 -19.82 -7.36 0.03
N ILE A 148 -20.22 -6.26 -0.62
CA ILE A 148 -21.52 -6.14 -1.30
C ILE A 148 -21.58 -7.06 -2.52
N VAL A 149 -20.56 -7.01 -3.39
CA VAL A 149 -20.48 -7.85 -4.60
C VAL A 149 -20.48 -9.33 -4.24
N THR A 150 -19.64 -9.74 -3.28
CA THR A 150 -19.56 -11.13 -2.80
C THR A 150 -20.91 -11.61 -2.27
N ARG A 151 -21.62 -10.77 -1.50
CA ARG A 151 -22.98 -11.09 -1.02
C ARG A 151 -23.97 -11.28 -2.17
N TYR A 152 -23.91 -10.43 -3.19
CA TYR A 152 -24.77 -10.54 -4.35
C TYR A 152 -24.49 -11.84 -5.13
N CYS A 153 -23.21 -12.14 -5.42
CA CYS A 153 -22.79 -13.38 -6.09
C CYS A 153 -23.19 -14.64 -5.30
N LEU A 154 -23.07 -14.64 -3.98
CA LEU A 154 -23.51 -15.76 -3.14
C LEU A 154 -25.03 -15.94 -3.19
N ARG A 155 -25.81 -14.86 -3.21
CA ARG A 155 -27.26 -14.93 -3.33
C ARG A 155 -27.70 -15.47 -4.69
N THR A 156 -27.12 -14.98 -5.78
CA THR A 156 -27.45 -15.46 -7.13
C THR A 156 -27.05 -16.92 -7.32
N TYR A 157 -25.87 -17.32 -6.84
CA TYR A 157 -25.44 -18.72 -6.85
C TYR A 157 -26.42 -19.64 -6.10
N ARG A 158 -26.85 -19.25 -4.90
CA ARG A 158 -27.85 -20.02 -4.13
C ARG A 158 -29.18 -20.13 -4.88
N ALA A 159 -29.68 -19.03 -5.47
CA ALA A 159 -30.92 -19.05 -6.25
C ALA A 159 -30.83 -19.98 -7.47
N LEU A 160 -29.69 -19.98 -8.17
CA LEU A 160 -29.44 -20.89 -9.30
C LEU A 160 -29.41 -22.35 -8.85
N GLN A 161 -28.81 -22.66 -7.70
CA GLN A 161 -28.83 -24.01 -7.15
C GLN A 161 -30.26 -24.46 -6.80
N THR A 162 -31.04 -23.62 -6.11
CA THR A 162 -32.44 -23.92 -5.81
C THR A 162 -33.27 -24.14 -7.08
N PHE A 163 -33.04 -23.32 -8.12
CA PHE A 163 -33.72 -23.46 -9.40
C PHE A 163 -33.35 -24.77 -10.10
N LYS A 164 -32.06 -25.13 -10.10
CA LYS A 164 -31.56 -26.40 -10.62
C LYS A 164 -32.19 -27.60 -9.90
N ASP A 165 -32.27 -27.55 -8.57
CA ASP A 165 -32.90 -28.59 -7.76
C ASP A 165 -34.39 -28.72 -8.06
N CYS A 166 -35.08 -27.60 -8.29
CA CYS A 166 -36.49 -27.58 -8.67
C CYS A 166 -36.70 -28.22 -10.04
N ILE A 167 -35.87 -27.88 -11.04
CA ILE A 167 -35.89 -28.52 -12.37
C ILE A 167 -35.65 -30.03 -12.24
N ASN A 168 -34.63 -30.45 -11.46
CA ASN A 168 -34.34 -31.86 -11.28
C ASN A 168 -35.52 -32.61 -10.64
N LYS A 169 -36.19 -32.03 -9.64
CA LYS A 169 -37.40 -32.60 -9.03
C LYS A 169 -38.55 -32.70 -10.02
N LEU A 170 -38.81 -31.64 -10.80
CA LEU A 170 -39.83 -31.66 -11.85
C LEU A 170 -39.52 -32.73 -12.90
N ARG A 171 -38.24 -32.89 -13.28
CA ARG A 171 -37.81 -33.93 -14.21
C ARG A 171 -38.00 -35.35 -13.67
N CYS A 172 -37.84 -35.57 -12.36
CA CYS A 172 -38.18 -36.85 -11.72
C CYS A 172 -39.69 -37.08 -11.60
N LEU A 173 -40.50 -36.02 -11.54
CA LEU A 173 -41.96 -36.12 -11.41
C LEU A 173 -42.68 -36.26 -12.76
N PHE A 174 -42.11 -35.69 -13.82
CA PHE A 174 -42.68 -35.67 -15.18
C PHE A 174 -41.82 -36.42 -16.21
N GLY A 175 -40.85 -37.20 -15.73
CA GLY A 175 -39.97 -38.05 -16.53
C GLY A 175 -40.19 -39.52 -16.23
N GLU A 176 -41.36 -40.02 -16.64
CA GLU A 176 -41.56 -41.23 -17.44
C GLU A 176 -42.35 -40.81 -18.69
#